data_AF-A0A0D0B8C5-F1
#
_entry.id   AF-A0A0D0B8C5-F1
#
_cell.length_a   1.000
_cell.length_b   1.000
_cell.length_c   1.000
_cell.angle_alpha   90.00
_cell.angle_beta   90.00
_cell.angle_gamma   90.00
#
_symmetry.space_group_name_H-M   'P 1'
#
loop_
_entity.id
_entity.type
_entity.pdbx_description
1 polymer ?
#
loop_
_entity_poly.entity_id
_entity_poly.type
_entity_poly.pdbx_seq_one_letter_code
_entity_poly.pdbx_strand_id
1 'polypeptide(L)'
;MTINLRLALNVIINVAIAHAAALPPPYAQLAASPTSTSPSTNVPSSSSSSSSNTNAGDAFLMSKLTATERTQIFWIATGLAVAVSLVQGAITTLVEICESEGLWTIRFSLGRREHLWWTGIALALIASLGCMVLSFLAGNNSDSLGIILLASASSLAVFRYAWPAWRNRHYCSNRWAAWTGPSRTGIDKALVPLIEGDDPWPILNKEVPAMKQHPVDIRIHIRLFGSRLILDDPTDILKAKKRILDSRAPEQQPLDEEKSSKIVERGPDDRSGLYEPIREKQSSSLLWGAYIGVSPRVSRAILAVPARLLKSSPLTESGHDGQSVCLAHGILGRNKGLAPKTFILGMDIKTLEEKSVQWPRPSKVLRSYFKDEMVAAYGTLLNNYVDAATELALLLADSGHALIAGWLAARMEHQDLALNNQVARLGASDDDLQLLYQLSYAAMLVSLSAHRKGRKHRPEMKVFIAYWTKYRSGDPLPAWVASEEVEERLREEESDLGGIDLNALIAAVLFKIETSSTAENTATPVTK
;
A
#
# COMPACT_ATOMS: atom_id res chain seq x y z
N MET A 1 18.15 21.23 -8.59
CA MET A 1 16.68 20.99 -8.54
C MET A 1 16.20 20.44 -7.19
N THR A 2 16.91 19.48 -6.57
CA THR A 2 16.60 18.92 -5.23
C THR A 2 16.62 19.94 -4.07
N ILE A 3 17.44 21.01 -4.17
CA ILE A 3 17.49 22.09 -3.17
C ILE A 3 16.19 22.90 -3.15
N ASN A 4 15.59 23.18 -4.32
CA ASN A 4 14.35 23.94 -4.42
C ASN A 4 13.14 23.15 -3.91
N LEU A 5 13.12 21.83 -4.10
CA LEU A 5 12.06 20.97 -3.57
C LEU A 5 12.12 20.87 -2.04
N ARG A 6 13.31 20.75 -1.45
CA ARG A 6 13.47 20.77 0.02
C ARG A 6 13.07 22.11 0.61
N LEU A 7 13.39 23.21 -0.07
CA LEU A 7 13.00 24.56 0.36
C LEU A 7 11.48 24.74 0.29
N ALA A 8 10.84 24.36 -0.83
CA ALA A 8 9.39 24.43 -1.00
C ALA A 8 8.65 23.57 0.03
N LEU A 9 9.12 22.35 0.28
CA LEU A 9 8.52 21.45 1.27
C LEU A 9 8.68 21.99 2.70
N ASN A 10 9.84 22.54 3.04
CA ASN A 10 10.07 23.18 4.34
C ASN A 10 9.19 24.42 4.53
N VAL A 11 8.98 25.22 3.48
CA VAL A 11 8.08 26.39 3.52
C VAL A 11 6.63 25.93 3.76
N ILE A 12 6.15 24.94 3.01
CA ILE A 12 4.79 24.40 3.17
C ILE A 12 4.58 23.83 4.59
N ILE A 13 5.55 23.05 5.09
CA ILE A 13 5.48 22.45 6.43
C ILE A 13 5.55 23.52 7.52
N ASN A 14 6.43 24.51 7.40
CA ASN A 14 6.55 25.58 8.39
C ASN A 14 5.32 26.49 8.40
N VAL A 15 4.70 26.75 7.24
CA VAL A 15 3.42 27.47 7.15
C VAL A 15 2.30 26.68 7.85
N ALA A 16 2.22 25.37 7.62
CA ALA A 16 1.22 24.52 8.27
C ALA A 16 1.41 24.43 9.80
N ILE A 17 2.65 24.32 10.28
CA ILE A 17 2.99 24.28 11.72
C ILE A 17 2.75 25.63 12.39
N ALA A 18 3.14 26.74 11.74
CA ALA A 18 2.89 28.08 12.25
C ALA A 18 1.39 28.39 12.39
N HIS A 19 0.56 27.87 11.47
CA HIS A 19 -0.90 27.98 11.59
C HIS A 19 -1.49 27.13 12.71
N ALA A 20 -0.98 25.92 12.95
CA ALA A 20 -1.43 25.07 14.05
C ALA A 20 -1.05 25.64 15.44
N ALA A 21 0.07 26.36 15.53
CA ALA A 21 0.54 27.00 16.77
C ALA A 21 -0.18 28.33 17.08
N ALA A 22 -0.89 28.92 16.12
CA ALA A 22 -1.60 30.19 16.27
C ALA A 22 -3.05 30.04 16.78
N LEU A 23 -3.53 28.82 17.03
CA LEU A 23 -4.84 28.59 17.63
C LEU A 23 -4.76 28.76 19.16
N PRO A 24 -5.54 29.66 19.78
CA PRO A 24 -5.56 29.81 21.23
C PRO A 24 -6.20 28.56 21.90
N PRO A 25 -5.75 28.17 23.11
CA PRO A 25 -6.32 27.04 23.82
C PRO A 25 -7.78 27.32 24.24
N PRO A 26 -8.65 26.29 24.29
CA PRO A 26 -10.03 26.47 24.72
C PRO A 26 -10.07 26.73 26.23
N TYR A 27 -10.49 27.94 26.62
CA TYR A 27 -10.71 28.30 28.01
C TYR A 27 -11.90 27.51 28.59
N ALA A 28 -11.63 26.85 29.69
CA ALA A 28 -12.60 26.28 30.61
C ALA A 28 -13.10 27.36 31.59
N GLN A 29 -14.43 27.54 31.71
CA GLN A 29 -15.11 28.07 32.90
C GLN A 29 -16.51 27.40 32.98
N LEU A 30 -16.74 26.47 33.92
CA LEU A 30 -17.23 26.67 35.30
C LEU A 30 -18.63 27.30 35.38
N ALA A 31 -19.62 26.44 35.56
CA ALA A 31 -20.94 26.69 36.13
C ALA A 31 -21.19 25.54 37.12
N ALA A 32 -21.88 25.64 38.24
CA ALA A 32 -22.44 26.70 39.06
C ALA A 32 -22.90 25.98 40.36
N SER A 33 -23.03 26.68 41.48
CA SER A 33 -23.86 26.22 42.60
C SER A 33 -24.84 27.33 43.02
N PRO A 34 -26.04 26.97 43.51
CA PRO A 34 -27.20 27.86 43.56
C PRO A 34 -27.51 28.35 44.98
N THR A 35 -28.08 29.55 45.11
CA THR A 35 -28.90 29.88 46.29
C THR A 35 -30.01 30.85 45.94
N SER A 36 -31.22 30.43 46.30
CA SER A 36 -32.52 31.11 46.23
C SER A 36 -32.80 31.99 47.46
N THR A 37 -33.44 33.14 47.26
CA THR A 37 -34.40 33.89 48.15
C THR A 37 -34.60 35.27 47.49
N SER A 38 -35.78 35.90 47.31
CA SER A 38 -37.06 35.98 48.05
C SER A 38 -38.16 36.59 47.15
N PRO A 39 -39.46 36.57 47.54
CA PRO A 39 -40.55 37.25 46.84
C PRO A 39 -41.02 38.54 47.55
N SER A 40 -41.53 39.53 46.81
CA SER A 40 -42.69 40.38 47.19
C SER A 40 -43.09 41.41 46.11
N THR A 41 -44.32 41.22 45.62
CA THR A 41 -45.45 42.16 45.48
C THR A 41 -45.19 43.67 45.30
N ASN A 42 -45.67 44.24 44.17
CA ASN A 42 -46.67 45.34 44.14
C ASN A 42 -47.13 45.67 42.69
N VAL A 43 -48.38 46.11 42.60
CA VAL A 43 -49.24 46.43 41.44
C VAL A 43 -49.82 47.85 41.71
N PRO A 44 -50.50 48.62 40.81
CA PRO A 44 -50.45 48.83 39.34
C PRO A 44 -50.31 50.33 38.96
N SER A 45 -50.20 50.66 37.66
CA SER A 45 -51.14 51.61 36.97
C SER A 45 -50.88 51.77 35.46
N SER A 46 -51.96 51.63 34.68
CA SER A 46 -52.36 52.29 33.40
C SER A 46 -51.26 52.95 32.52
N SER A 47 -51.18 52.76 31.21
CA SER A 47 -52.25 52.90 30.19
C SER A 47 -51.68 52.67 28.77
N SER A 48 -52.56 52.20 27.87
CA SER A 48 -52.58 52.42 26.41
C SER A 48 -51.27 52.32 25.60
N SER A 49 -51.18 51.33 24.71
CA SER A 49 -51.55 51.49 23.29
C SER A 49 -51.02 50.32 22.47
N SER A 50 -51.92 49.80 21.65
CA SER A 50 -51.72 48.81 20.61
C SER A 50 -50.70 49.26 19.58
N SER A 51 -49.64 48.47 19.38
CA SER A 51 -48.99 48.35 18.09
C SER A 51 -48.39 46.95 17.94
N SER A 52 -48.92 46.26 16.94
CA SER A 52 -48.38 45.07 16.31
C SER A 52 -46.89 45.24 16.01
N ASN A 53 -46.05 44.32 16.49
CA ASN A 53 -44.86 43.93 15.75
C ASN A 53 -44.55 42.46 16.00
N THR A 54 -45.00 41.66 15.05
CA THR A 54 -44.43 40.38 14.66
C THR A 54 -42.92 40.50 14.43
N ASN A 55 -42.17 39.47 14.87
CA ASN A 55 -40.79 39.15 14.46
C ASN A 55 -39.66 40.03 15.03
N ALA A 56 -39.27 39.81 16.29
CA ALA A 56 -38.01 40.33 16.85
C ALA A 56 -37.22 39.29 17.68
N GLY A 57 -37.39 38.00 17.37
CA GLY A 57 -36.64 36.92 18.03
C GLY A 57 -35.26 36.65 17.43
N ASP A 58 -35.12 36.73 16.10
CA ASP A 58 -33.92 36.26 15.40
C ASP A 58 -32.87 37.34 15.08
N ALA A 59 -33.17 38.62 15.33
CA ALA A 59 -32.22 39.73 15.11
C ALA A 59 -31.38 40.10 16.36
N PHE A 60 -31.67 39.48 17.51
CA PHE A 60 -31.16 39.96 18.81
C PHE A 60 -29.68 39.60 19.09
N LEU A 61 -29.09 38.66 18.35
CA LEU A 61 -27.67 38.31 18.50
C LEU A 61 -26.74 39.05 17.51
N MET A 62 -27.26 39.65 16.44
CA MET A 62 -26.43 40.30 15.40
C MET A 62 -26.28 41.82 15.56
N SER A 63 -27.12 42.49 16.36
CA SER A 63 -27.06 43.95 16.55
C SER A 63 -25.92 44.44 17.44
N LYS A 64 -25.07 43.54 17.96
CA LYS A 64 -23.98 43.88 18.89
C LYS A 64 -22.59 43.99 18.26
N LEU A 65 -22.41 43.70 16.97
CA LEU A 65 -21.10 43.80 16.32
C LEU A 65 -20.82 45.23 15.87
N THR A 66 -19.72 45.80 16.36
CA THR A 66 -19.18 47.09 15.91
C THR A 66 -18.78 47.05 14.43
N ALA A 67 -18.69 48.21 13.78
CA ALA A 67 -18.22 48.30 12.39
C ALA A 67 -16.79 47.73 12.23
N THR A 68 -15.95 47.91 13.25
CA THR A 68 -14.58 47.39 13.31
C THR A 68 -14.58 45.86 13.35
N GLU A 69 -15.39 45.23 14.20
CA GLU A 69 -15.48 43.77 14.29
C GLU A 69 -16.01 43.16 12.98
N ARG A 70 -17.02 43.78 12.35
CA ARG A 70 -17.53 43.33 11.05
C ARG A 70 -16.46 43.35 9.95
N THR A 71 -15.64 44.40 9.94
CA THR A 71 -14.52 44.55 8.99
C THR A 71 -13.41 43.54 9.29
N GLN A 72 -13.10 43.28 10.56
CA GLN A 72 -12.11 42.27 10.96
C GLN A 72 -12.54 40.86 10.57
N ILE A 73 -13.80 40.47 10.84
CA ILE A 73 -14.34 39.16 10.44
C ILE A 73 -14.23 38.97 8.93
N PHE A 74 -14.53 40.01 8.15
CA PHE A 74 -14.42 40.00 6.70
C PHE A 74 -12.99 39.74 6.21
N TRP A 75 -12.01 40.47 6.74
CA TRP A 75 -10.61 40.30 6.35
C TRP A 75 -10.02 38.97 6.81
N ILE A 76 -10.45 38.45 7.97
CA ILE A 76 -10.08 37.10 8.44
C ILE A 76 -10.62 36.04 7.47
N ALA A 77 -11.89 36.13 7.08
CA ALA A 77 -12.50 35.18 6.14
C ALA A 77 -11.78 35.18 4.79
N THR A 78 -11.49 36.38 4.26
CA THR A 78 -10.76 36.56 3.00
C THR A 78 -9.33 36.02 3.10
N GLY A 79 -8.61 36.37 4.18
CA GLY A 79 -7.25 35.88 4.44
C GLY A 79 -7.19 34.37 4.53
N LEU A 80 -8.17 33.74 5.21
CA LEU A 80 -8.29 32.29 5.30
C LEU A 80 -8.53 31.65 3.93
N ALA A 81 -9.44 32.21 3.12
CA ALA A 81 -9.73 31.70 1.78
C ALA A 81 -8.51 31.77 0.84
N VAL A 82 -7.74 32.87 0.90
CA VAL A 82 -6.48 33.03 0.15
C VAL A 82 -5.44 32.01 0.62
N ALA A 83 -5.24 31.87 1.93
CA ALA A 83 -4.29 30.91 2.49
C ALA A 83 -4.64 29.46 2.08
N VAL A 84 -5.91 29.08 2.13
CA VAL A 84 -6.39 27.76 1.70
C VAL A 84 -6.15 27.55 0.20
N SER A 85 -6.41 28.57 -0.63
CA SER A 85 -6.16 28.50 -2.08
C SER A 85 -4.68 28.29 -2.40
N LEU A 86 -3.78 28.98 -1.68
CA LEU A 86 -2.33 28.78 -1.81
C LEU A 86 -1.91 27.38 -1.38
N VAL A 87 -2.43 26.87 -0.26
CA VAL A 87 -2.15 25.50 0.21
C VAL A 87 -2.65 24.47 -0.80
N GLN A 88 -3.86 24.65 -1.33
CA GLN A 88 -4.42 23.78 -2.37
C GLN A 88 -3.54 23.78 -3.63
N GLY A 89 -3.13 24.96 -4.11
CA GLY A 89 -2.22 25.11 -5.25
C GLY A 89 -0.86 24.45 -5.01
N ALA A 90 -0.30 24.60 -3.81
CA ALA A 90 0.97 23.98 -3.44
C ALA A 90 0.89 22.46 -3.42
N ILE A 91 -0.21 21.88 -2.88
CA ILE A 91 -0.33 20.42 -2.80
C ILE A 91 -0.62 19.80 -4.17
N THR A 92 -1.47 20.42 -4.98
CA THR A 92 -1.72 19.96 -6.36
C THR A 92 -0.43 19.98 -7.18
N THR A 93 0.34 21.07 -7.12
CA THR A 93 1.65 21.16 -7.75
C THR A 93 2.63 20.10 -7.22
N LEU A 94 2.65 19.85 -5.91
CA LEU A 94 3.50 18.81 -5.31
C LEU A 94 3.12 17.42 -5.85
N VAL A 95 1.83 17.12 -5.99
CA VAL A 95 1.35 15.84 -6.55
C VAL A 95 1.81 15.69 -7.99
N GLU A 96 1.65 16.73 -8.82
CA GLU A 96 2.10 16.73 -10.22
C GLU A 96 3.61 16.55 -10.36
N ILE A 97 4.41 17.23 -9.53
CA ILE A 97 5.86 17.04 -9.47
C ILE A 97 6.19 15.60 -9.07
N CYS A 98 5.49 15.05 -8.07
CA CYS A 98 5.76 13.69 -7.62
C CYS A 98 5.44 12.64 -8.69
N GLU A 99 4.39 12.85 -9.49
CA GLU A 99 4.01 11.95 -10.57
C GLU A 99 4.94 12.10 -11.80
N SER A 100 5.31 13.32 -12.17
CA SER A 100 6.20 13.60 -13.32
C SER A 100 7.66 13.18 -13.07
N GLU A 101 8.18 13.37 -11.86
CA GLU A 101 9.54 12.99 -11.48
C GLU A 101 9.64 11.53 -10.99
N GLY A 102 8.53 10.79 -10.96
CA GLY A 102 8.49 9.39 -10.51
C GLY A 102 8.78 9.20 -9.00
N LEU A 103 8.47 10.20 -8.18
CA LEU A 103 8.58 10.17 -6.70
C LEU A 103 7.42 9.37 -6.07
N TRP A 104 7.23 8.15 -6.53
CA TRP A 104 6.04 7.35 -6.24
C TRP A 104 5.87 7.00 -4.77
N THR A 105 6.96 6.75 -4.03
CA THR A 105 6.87 6.52 -2.58
C THR A 105 6.31 7.75 -1.85
N ILE A 106 6.70 8.96 -2.26
CA ILE A 106 6.11 10.19 -1.71
C ILE A 106 4.64 10.29 -2.10
N ARG A 107 4.34 10.15 -3.40
CA ARG A 107 2.98 10.27 -3.93
C ARG A 107 1.98 9.32 -3.26
N PHE A 108 2.34 8.06 -3.10
CA PHE A 108 1.46 7.06 -2.49
C PHE A 108 1.32 7.31 -0.99
N SER A 109 2.38 7.74 -0.30
CA SER A 109 2.33 8.12 1.11
C SER A 109 1.38 9.31 1.33
N LEU A 110 1.47 10.36 0.51
CA LEU A 110 0.56 11.51 0.53
C LEU A 110 -0.89 11.08 0.23
N GLY A 111 -1.08 10.20 -0.75
CA GLY A 111 -2.39 9.67 -1.15
C GLY A 111 -3.15 8.98 -0.02
N ARG A 112 -2.45 8.35 0.94
CA ARG A 112 -3.09 7.74 2.12
C ARG A 112 -3.80 8.78 2.99
N ARG A 113 -3.26 9.99 3.06
CA ARG A 113 -3.76 11.08 3.92
C ARG A 113 -4.61 12.08 3.14
N GLU A 114 -4.82 11.86 1.84
CA GLU A 114 -5.58 12.73 0.92
C GLU A 114 -6.91 13.21 1.48
N HIS A 115 -7.71 12.29 1.99
CA HIS A 115 -8.99 12.61 2.63
C HIS A 115 -8.87 13.58 3.80
N LEU A 116 -7.81 13.53 4.61
CA LEU A 116 -7.65 14.39 5.80
C LEU A 116 -7.38 15.85 5.43
N TRP A 117 -6.44 16.10 4.52
CA TRP A 117 -6.13 17.49 4.14
C TRP A 117 -7.21 18.11 3.27
N TRP A 118 -7.89 17.35 2.40
CA TRP A 118 -9.07 17.86 1.72
C TRP A 118 -10.23 18.18 2.67
N THR A 119 -10.37 17.42 3.77
CA THR A 119 -11.34 17.76 4.82
C THR A 119 -10.94 19.06 5.51
N GLY A 120 -9.67 19.25 5.84
CA GLY A 120 -9.17 20.50 6.42
C GLY A 120 -9.43 21.72 5.51
N ILE A 121 -9.15 21.58 4.21
CA ILE A 121 -9.44 22.60 3.19
C ILE A 121 -10.95 22.90 3.13
N ALA A 122 -11.80 21.86 3.05
CA ALA A 122 -13.25 22.03 2.99
C ALA A 122 -13.81 22.71 4.25
N LEU A 123 -13.36 22.31 5.45
CA LEU A 123 -13.79 22.92 6.71
C LEU A 123 -13.35 24.39 6.81
N ALA A 124 -12.13 24.72 6.38
CA ALA A 124 -11.65 26.09 6.38
C ALA A 124 -12.44 26.99 5.41
N LEU A 125 -12.81 26.47 4.22
CA LEU A 125 -13.66 27.18 3.27
C LEU A 125 -15.10 27.38 3.79
N ILE A 126 -15.69 26.35 4.42
CA ILE A 126 -17.02 26.45 5.05
C ILE A 126 -17.00 27.45 6.21
N ALA A 127 -15.96 27.46 7.04
CA ALA A 127 -15.80 28.43 8.11
C ALA A 127 -15.67 29.86 7.55
N SER A 128 -14.85 30.05 6.51
CA SER A 128 -14.73 31.32 5.79
C SER A 128 -16.08 31.78 5.22
N LEU A 129 -16.86 30.86 4.63
CA LEU A 129 -18.19 31.15 4.09
C LEU A 129 -19.16 31.56 5.19
N GLY A 130 -19.16 30.85 6.31
CA GLY A 130 -19.93 31.21 7.50
C GLY A 130 -19.60 32.63 7.96
N CYS A 131 -18.32 32.96 8.10
CA CYS A 131 -17.87 34.31 8.47
C CYS A 131 -18.33 35.39 7.47
N MET A 132 -18.26 35.12 6.15
CA MET A 132 -18.76 36.06 5.13
C MET A 132 -20.28 36.26 5.21
N VAL A 133 -21.05 35.18 5.38
CA VAL A 133 -22.51 35.27 5.54
C VAL A 133 -22.88 36.03 6.81
N LEU A 134 -22.18 35.78 7.93
CA LEU A 134 -22.39 36.53 9.17
C LEU A 134 -22.07 38.03 8.99
N SER A 135 -20.99 38.37 8.28
CA SER A 135 -20.64 39.76 7.95
C SER A 135 -21.71 40.44 7.10
N PHE A 136 -22.23 39.73 6.09
CA PHE A 136 -23.30 40.21 5.22
C PHE A 136 -24.61 40.42 5.97
N LEU A 137 -25.04 39.44 6.78
CA LEU A 137 -26.23 39.56 7.63
C LEU A 137 -26.10 40.69 8.66
N ALA A 138 -24.89 40.98 9.12
CA ALA A 138 -24.59 42.11 9.99
C ALA A 138 -24.54 43.46 9.25
N GLY A 139 -24.99 43.53 7.98
CA GLY A 139 -25.19 44.76 7.22
C GLY A 139 -24.02 45.16 6.31
N ASN A 140 -23.02 44.30 6.11
CA ASN A 140 -21.95 44.53 5.15
C ASN A 140 -22.37 44.04 3.75
N ASN A 141 -23.31 44.77 3.13
CA ASN A 141 -24.02 44.33 1.93
C ASN A 141 -23.22 44.45 0.61
N SER A 142 -21.97 44.92 0.66
CA SER A 142 -21.16 45.22 -0.54
C SER A 142 -20.58 43.97 -1.22
N ASP A 143 -20.62 42.79 -0.59
CA ASP A 143 -19.89 41.61 -1.08
C ASP A 143 -20.74 40.33 -1.31
N SER A 144 -21.92 40.51 -1.90
CA SER A 144 -22.75 39.38 -2.34
C SER A 144 -22.06 38.48 -3.38
N LEU A 145 -21.20 39.07 -4.22
CA LEU A 145 -20.42 38.35 -5.22
C LEU A 145 -19.33 37.47 -4.58
N GLY A 146 -18.62 37.97 -3.56
CA GLY A 146 -17.65 37.19 -2.78
C GLY A 146 -18.28 35.97 -2.10
N ILE A 147 -19.49 36.12 -1.56
CA ILE A 147 -20.25 35.00 -0.98
C ILE A 147 -20.57 33.94 -2.03
N ILE A 148 -21.04 34.34 -3.22
CA ILE A 148 -21.37 33.40 -4.30
C ILE A 148 -20.11 32.67 -4.79
N LEU A 149 -19.01 33.40 -4.98
CA LEU A 149 -17.73 32.82 -5.40
C LEU A 149 -17.21 31.83 -4.34
N LEU A 150 -17.22 32.21 -3.07
CA LEU A 150 -16.74 31.35 -2.00
C LEU A 150 -17.65 30.13 -1.79
N ALA A 151 -18.97 30.29 -1.91
CA ALA A 151 -19.91 29.18 -1.88
C ALA A 151 -19.66 28.20 -3.04
N SER A 152 -19.43 28.72 -4.25
CA SER A 152 -19.08 27.91 -5.43
C SER A 152 -17.76 27.17 -5.25
N ALA A 153 -16.72 27.86 -4.75
CA ALA A 153 -15.42 27.28 -4.47
C ALA A 153 -15.49 26.21 -3.36
N SER A 154 -16.26 26.47 -2.30
CA SER A 154 -16.50 25.51 -1.21
C SER A 154 -17.21 24.26 -1.71
N SER A 155 -18.26 24.43 -2.52
CA SER A 155 -18.99 23.33 -3.16
C SER A 155 -18.08 22.51 -4.06
N LEU A 156 -17.29 23.17 -4.92
CA LEU A 156 -16.31 22.51 -5.76
C LEU A 156 -15.29 21.73 -4.90
N ALA A 157 -14.76 22.33 -3.83
CA ALA A 157 -13.80 21.67 -2.95
C ALA A 157 -14.36 20.40 -2.31
N VAL A 158 -15.61 20.45 -1.82
CA VAL A 158 -16.29 19.32 -1.20
C VAL A 158 -16.58 18.22 -2.23
N PHE A 159 -17.25 18.54 -3.33
CA PHE A 159 -17.75 17.53 -4.27
C PHE A 159 -16.68 17.01 -5.22
N ARG A 160 -15.71 17.84 -5.63
CA ARG A 160 -14.68 17.45 -6.59
C ARG A 160 -13.47 16.80 -5.92
N TYR A 161 -13.14 17.18 -4.69
CA TYR A 161 -11.91 16.72 -4.03
C TYR A 161 -12.18 15.95 -2.74
N ALA A 162 -12.83 16.55 -1.74
CA ALA A 162 -12.99 15.92 -0.43
C ALA A 162 -13.81 14.62 -0.50
N TRP A 163 -14.96 14.66 -1.18
CA TRP A 163 -15.84 13.50 -1.30
C TRP A 163 -15.19 12.32 -2.02
N PRO A 164 -14.59 12.48 -3.23
CA PRO A 164 -13.83 11.41 -3.87
C PRO A 164 -12.67 10.90 -3.03
N ALA A 165 -11.93 11.78 -2.35
CA ALA A 165 -10.82 11.38 -1.49
C ALA A 165 -11.31 10.50 -0.32
N TRP A 166 -12.45 10.84 0.29
CA TRP A 166 -13.08 10.00 1.33
C TRP A 166 -13.55 8.67 0.80
N ARG A 167 -14.19 8.64 -0.38
CA ARG A 167 -14.65 7.41 -1.03
C ARG A 167 -13.47 6.46 -1.30
N ASN A 168 -12.34 6.99 -1.76
CA ASN A 168 -11.17 6.20 -2.15
C ASN A 168 -10.15 5.99 -1.02
N ARG A 169 -10.43 6.43 0.22
CA ARG A 169 -9.44 6.36 1.33
C ARG A 169 -8.92 4.95 1.60
N HIS A 170 -9.81 3.96 1.56
CA HIS A 170 -9.48 2.56 1.83
C HIS A 170 -8.67 1.96 0.68
N TYR A 171 -9.05 2.28 -0.56
CA TYR A 171 -8.26 1.95 -1.74
C TYR A 171 -6.85 2.55 -1.66
N CYS A 172 -6.70 3.84 -1.35
CA CYS A 172 -5.38 4.48 -1.22
C CYS A 172 -4.52 3.82 -0.14
N SER A 173 -5.11 3.38 0.97
CA SER A 173 -4.42 2.62 2.01
C SER A 173 -3.98 1.24 1.53
N ASN A 174 -4.87 0.51 0.87
CA ASN A 174 -4.56 -0.81 0.31
C ASN A 174 -3.54 -0.71 -0.83
N ARG A 175 -3.59 0.34 -1.64
CA ARG A 175 -2.62 0.64 -2.68
C ARG A 175 -1.25 0.88 -2.08
N TRP A 176 -1.15 1.66 -1.01
CA TRP A 176 0.11 1.77 -0.28
C TRP A 176 0.61 0.39 0.17
N ALA A 177 -0.19 -0.39 0.89
CA ALA A 177 0.21 -1.71 1.39
C ALA A 177 0.63 -2.66 0.25
N ALA A 178 -0.15 -2.71 -0.83
CA ALA A 178 0.08 -3.54 -2.00
C ALA A 178 1.38 -3.18 -2.74
N TRP A 179 1.86 -1.94 -2.63
CA TRP A 179 3.06 -1.46 -3.33
C TRP A 179 4.29 -1.31 -2.43
N THR A 180 4.11 -1.18 -1.11
CA THR A 180 5.19 -0.92 -0.15
C THR A 180 5.38 -1.99 0.92
N GLY A 181 4.59 -3.07 0.92
CA GLY A 181 4.85 -4.18 1.84
C GLY A 181 6.22 -4.84 1.57
N PRO A 182 6.53 -5.96 2.26
CA PRO A 182 7.74 -6.72 2.00
C PRO A 182 7.94 -6.97 0.51
N SER A 183 9.19 -6.96 0.07
CA SER A 183 9.55 -7.16 -1.33
C SER A 183 10.46 -8.36 -1.44
N ARG A 184 10.23 -9.18 -2.46
CA ARG A 184 11.01 -10.37 -2.75
C ARG A 184 11.82 -10.14 -4.01
N THR A 185 13.12 -10.36 -3.95
CA THR A 185 14.04 -10.12 -5.07
C THR A 185 15.06 -11.26 -5.17
N GLY A 186 15.33 -11.72 -6.39
CA GLY A 186 16.43 -12.65 -6.63
C GLY A 186 17.79 -11.96 -6.45
N ILE A 187 18.68 -12.59 -5.71
CA ILE A 187 20.05 -12.15 -5.46
C ILE A 187 20.99 -13.05 -6.26
N ASP A 188 21.84 -12.44 -7.07
CA ASP A 188 22.86 -13.11 -7.86
C ASP A 188 23.80 -13.90 -6.94
N LYS A 189 24.19 -15.11 -7.36
CA LYS A 189 25.17 -15.97 -6.70
C LYS A 189 26.44 -15.27 -6.23
N ALA A 190 26.89 -14.22 -6.91
CA ALA A 190 28.08 -13.47 -6.53
C ALA A 190 27.85 -12.47 -5.39
N LEU A 191 26.60 -12.19 -5.03
CA LEU A 191 26.21 -11.26 -3.96
C LEU A 191 25.70 -11.99 -2.72
N VAL A 192 25.18 -13.21 -2.85
CA VAL A 192 24.67 -14.01 -1.72
C VAL A 192 25.72 -14.17 -0.61
N PRO A 193 27.00 -14.47 -0.89
CA PRO A 193 28.03 -14.60 0.14
C PRO A 193 28.31 -13.31 0.92
N LEU A 194 27.85 -12.14 0.45
CA LEU A 194 28.05 -10.88 1.18
C LEU A 194 27.06 -10.71 2.35
N ILE A 195 26.03 -11.55 2.44
CA ILE A 195 24.98 -11.48 3.47
C ILE A 195 25.43 -12.34 4.66
N GLU A 196 26.44 -11.87 5.39
CA GLU A 196 27.04 -12.60 6.52
C GLU A 196 26.64 -12.02 7.88
N GLY A 197 26.49 -12.89 8.90
CA GLY A 197 26.19 -12.52 10.28
C GLY A 197 24.70 -12.43 10.64
N ASP A 198 24.39 -12.41 11.95
CA ASP A 198 23.03 -12.53 12.49
C ASP A 198 22.08 -11.37 12.20
N ASP A 199 22.62 -10.21 11.85
CA ASP A 199 21.88 -9.04 11.39
C ASP A 199 22.76 -8.27 10.38
N PRO A 200 22.82 -8.74 9.13
CA PRO A 200 23.82 -8.28 8.16
C PRO A 200 23.55 -6.83 7.71
N TRP A 201 22.28 -6.42 7.69
CA TRP A 201 21.86 -5.21 6.98
C TRP A 201 22.36 -3.91 7.61
N PRO A 202 22.30 -3.69 8.95
CA PRO A 202 22.83 -2.47 9.56
C PRO A 202 24.35 -2.33 9.40
N ILE A 203 25.08 -3.45 9.36
CA ILE A 203 26.53 -3.47 9.19
C ILE A 203 26.86 -3.14 7.73
N LEU A 204 26.28 -3.88 6.78
CA LEU A 204 26.46 -3.65 5.34
C LEU A 204 26.13 -2.22 4.94
N ASN A 205 25.06 -1.63 5.49
CA ASN A 205 24.66 -0.27 5.19
C ASN A 205 25.67 0.78 5.69
N LYS A 206 26.39 0.52 6.78
CA LYS A 206 27.45 1.42 7.30
C LYS A 206 28.74 1.33 6.49
N GLU A 207 28.99 0.18 5.88
CA GLU A 207 30.22 -0.10 5.14
C GLU A 207 30.21 0.41 3.69
N VAL A 208 29.03 0.77 3.18
CA VAL A 208 28.88 1.33 1.83
C VAL A 208 28.76 2.85 1.87
N PRO A 209 29.30 3.57 0.87
CA PRO A 209 29.13 5.01 0.76
C PRO A 209 27.66 5.37 0.50
N ALA A 210 27.28 6.60 0.83
CA ALA A 210 25.95 7.11 0.53
C ALA A 210 25.64 6.98 -0.98
N MET A 211 24.59 6.24 -1.31
CA MET A 211 24.22 5.95 -2.69
C MET A 211 23.22 6.99 -3.23
N LYS A 212 23.28 7.25 -4.53
CA LYS A 212 22.24 8.02 -5.21
C LYS A 212 20.96 7.19 -5.25
N GLN A 213 19.94 7.64 -4.54
CA GLN A 213 18.64 6.98 -4.51
C GLN A 213 17.91 7.13 -5.84
N HIS A 214 17.22 6.06 -6.26
CA HIS A 214 16.30 6.12 -7.38
C HIS A 214 15.08 7.00 -7.00
N PRO A 215 14.48 7.79 -7.92
CA PRO A 215 13.35 8.65 -7.60
C PRO A 215 12.19 7.96 -6.85
N VAL A 216 11.88 6.72 -7.28
CA VAL A 216 10.88 5.85 -6.62
C VAL A 216 11.17 5.64 -5.14
N ASP A 217 12.44 5.60 -4.72
CA ASP A 217 12.86 5.24 -3.37
C ASP A 217 12.93 6.46 -2.44
N ILE A 218 12.87 7.68 -2.98
CA ILE A 218 12.92 8.93 -2.23
C ILE A 218 11.69 9.05 -1.34
N ARG A 219 11.89 9.53 -0.10
CA ARG A 219 10.85 9.61 0.94
C ARG A 219 10.92 10.95 1.64
N ILE A 220 9.78 11.42 2.14
CA ILE A 220 9.75 12.57 3.04
C ILE A 220 10.23 12.12 4.42
N HIS A 221 11.48 12.45 4.74
CA HIS A 221 12.05 12.18 6.05
C HIS A 221 11.82 13.38 6.97
N ILE A 222 10.74 13.35 7.75
CA ILE A 222 10.55 14.29 8.84
C ILE A 222 11.41 13.79 10.00
N ARG A 223 12.59 14.40 10.19
CA ARG A 223 13.58 14.02 11.22
C ARG A 223 12.98 13.89 12.63
N LEU A 224 11.88 14.60 12.94
CA LEU A 224 11.18 14.49 14.22
C LEU A 224 10.66 13.07 14.53
N PHE A 225 10.48 12.20 13.52
CA PHE A 225 9.95 10.84 13.73
C PHE A 225 11.02 9.73 13.70
N GLY A 226 12.32 10.09 13.73
CA GLY A 226 13.41 9.21 14.19
C GLY A 226 13.43 7.77 13.69
N SER A 227 13.10 7.50 12.42
CA SER A 227 13.13 6.13 11.90
C SER A 227 14.58 5.62 11.80
N ARG A 228 14.89 4.54 12.52
CA ARG A 228 16.18 3.82 12.46
C ARG A 228 16.28 2.88 11.24
N LEU A 229 15.31 2.91 10.34
CA LEU A 229 15.23 1.98 9.21
C LEU A 229 16.20 2.41 8.08
N ILE A 230 16.80 1.41 7.45
CA ILE A 230 17.68 1.57 6.29
C ILE A 230 16.86 2.08 5.12
N LEU A 231 17.27 3.20 4.53
CA LEU A 231 16.56 3.83 3.42
C LEU A 231 16.94 3.24 2.07
N ASP A 232 18.17 2.74 1.99
CA ASP A 232 18.77 2.24 0.76
C ASP A 232 18.29 0.83 0.42
N ASP A 233 18.29 0.55 -0.88
CA ASP A 233 17.84 -0.74 -1.38
C ASP A 233 18.85 -1.85 -1.05
N PRO A 234 18.42 -2.99 -0.48
CA PRO A 234 19.31 -4.11 -0.17
C PRO A 234 20.17 -4.56 -1.35
N THR A 235 19.63 -4.58 -2.56
CA THR A 235 20.38 -5.00 -3.75
C THR A 235 21.42 -3.96 -4.17
N ASP A 236 21.15 -2.67 -3.93
CA ASP A 236 22.11 -1.60 -4.23
C ASP A 236 23.23 -1.59 -3.18
N ILE A 237 22.93 -1.84 -1.90
CA ILE A 237 23.92 -2.04 -0.82
C ILE A 237 24.87 -3.18 -1.19
N LEU A 238 24.35 -4.34 -1.57
CA LEU A 238 25.18 -5.50 -1.94
C LEU A 238 26.06 -5.21 -3.16
N LYS A 239 25.52 -4.56 -4.19
CA LYS A 239 26.29 -4.17 -5.37
C LYS A 239 27.39 -3.15 -5.03
N ALA A 240 27.10 -2.18 -4.16
CA ALA A 240 28.07 -1.20 -3.71
C ALA A 240 29.20 -1.86 -2.90
N LYS A 241 28.86 -2.76 -1.98
CA LYS A 241 29.84 -3.55 -1.21
C LYS A 241 30.73 -4.37 -2.14
N LYS A 242 30.14 -5.06 -3.12
CA LYS A 242 30.90 -5.84 -4.12
C LYS A 242 31.89 -4.96 -4.89
N ARG A 243 31.47 -3.79 -5.38
CA ARG A 243 32.37 -2.86 -6.08
C ARG A 243 33.56 -2.43 -5.22
N ILE A 244 33.36 -2.20 -3.92
CA ILE A 244 34.44 -1.86 -2.99
C ILE A 244 35.44 -3.02 -2.88
N LEU A 245 34.95 -4.25 -2.73
CA LEU A 245 35.81 -5.44 -2.65
C LEU A 245 36.60 -5.64 -3.95
N ASP A 246 35.92 -5.56 -5.10
CA ASP A 246 36.54 -5.69 -6.42
C ASP A 246 37.60 -4.61 -6.66
N SER A 247 37.40 -3.38 -6.17
CA SER A 247 38.37 -2.28 -6.29
C SER A 247 39.60 -2.40 -5.40
N ARG A 248 39.54 -3.20 -4.32
CA ARG A 248 40.66 -3.43 -3.39
C ARG A 248 41.54 -4.62 -3.81
N ALA A 249 41.00 -5.52 -4.63
CA ALA A 249 41.68 -6.71 -5.10
C ALA A 249 42.96 -6.51 -5.95
N PRO A 250 43.21 -5.39 -6.68
CA PRO A 250 44.40 -5.31 -7.52
C PRO A 250 45.72 -4.95 -6.80
N GLU A 251 45.71 -4.44 -5.56
CA GLU A 251 46.92 -3.90 -4.91
C GLU A 251 47.51 -4.77 -3.78
N GLN A 252 46.89 -5.90 -3.44
CA GLN A 252 47.39 -6.83 -2.42
C GLN A 252 47.32 -8.30 -2.87
N GLN A 253 48.07 -8.65 -3.91
CA GLN A 253 48.49 -10.05 -4.10
C GLN A 253 49.93 -10.24 -3.58
N PRO A 254 50.13 -10.56 -2.30
CA PRO A 254 51.10 -11.59 -1.94
C PRO A 254 50.43 -12.96 -2.12
N LEU A 255 51.18 -13.84 -2.77
CA LEU A 255 51.12 -15.30 -2.96
C LEU A 255 50.51 -16.21 -1.85
N ASP A 256 49.44 -15.82 -1.17
CA ASP A 256 48.68 -16.66 -0.24
C ASP A 256 47.26 -16.92 -0.78
N GLU A 257 47.17 -17.67 -1.89
CA GLU A 257 45.90 -18.16 -2.48
C GLU A 257 45.14 -19.16 -1.58
N GLU A 258 45.60 -19.43 -0.35
CA GLU A 258 45.02 -20.44 0.55
C GLU A 258 44.23 -19.89 1.74
N LYS A 259 44.05 -18.56 1.86
CA LYS A 259 42.98 -17.98 2.69
C LYS A 259 41.80 -17.58 1.83
N SER A 260 41.36 -18.51 0.99
CA SER A 260 39.95 -18.57 0.60
C SER A 260 39.15 -18.54 1.90
N SER A 261 38.50 -17.41 2.17
CA SER A 261 37.52 -17.25 3.23
C SER A 261 36.66 -18.51 3.21
N LYS A 262 36.80 -19.37 4.23
CA LYS A 262 35.87 -20.48 4.43
C LYS A 262 34.49 -19.85 4.41
N ILE A 263 33.76 -20.00 3.30
CA ILE A 263 32.38 -19.59 3.20
C ILE A 263 31.70 -20.42 4.27
N VAL A 264 31.32 -19.76 5.36
CA VAL A 264 30.64 -20.42 6.47
C VAL A 264 29.28 -20.80 5.90
N GLU A 265 29.08 -22.09 5.62
CA GLU A 265 27.76 -22.62 5.33
C GLU A 265 26.84 -22.20 6.46
N ARG A 266 25.95 -21.27 6.14
CA ARG A 266 25.06 -20.67 7.13
C ARG A 266 23.70 -21.31 6.98
N GLY A 267 23.23 -21.89 8.08
CA GLY A 267 21.89 -22.44 8.18
C GLY A 267 20.80 -21.39 7.96
N PRO A 268 19.55 -21.81 7.71
CA PRO A 268 18.42 -20.92 7.49
C PRO A 268 18.17 -19.96 8.66
N ASP A 269 18.04 -18.66 8.38
CA ASP A 269 17.79 -17.61 9.36
C ASP A 269 16.80 -16.55 8.84
N ASP A 270 15.77 -16.28 9.64
CA ASP A 270 14.71 -15.32 9.33
C ASP A 270 15.20 -13.86 9.31
N ARG A 271 16.27 -13.54 10.06
CA ARG A 271 16.80 -12.17 10.16
C ARG A 271 17.57 -11.75 8.91
N SER A 272 18.18 -12.70 8.21
CA SER A 272 18.81 -12.46 6.92
C SER A 272 17.80 -12.08 5.83
N GLY A 273 16.57 -12.63 5.92
CA GLY A 273 15.55 -12.52 4.88
C GLY A 273 15.72 -13.51 3.71
N LEU A 274 16.78 -14.34 3.72
CA LEU A 274 17.04 -15.33 2.68
C LEU A 274 16.11 -16.53 2.86
N TYR A 275 15.55 -17.01 1.74
CA TYR A 275 14.73 -18.22 1.74
C TYR A 275 15.59 -19.49 1.78
N GLU A 276 16.85 -19.43 1.38
CA GLU A 276 17.72 -20.60 1.27
C GLU A 276 19.02 -20.41 2.06
N PRO A 277 19.63 -21.50 2.58
CA PRO A 277 20.98 -21.49 3.12
C PRO A 277 21.99 -20.86 2.15
N ILE A 278 23.01 -20.21 2.69
CA ILE A 278 24.08 -19.64 1.87
C ILE A 278 24.98 -20.79 1.39
N ARG A 279 24.98 -21.04 0.07
CA ARG A 279 25.85 -22.02 -0.59
C ARG A 279 26.67 -21.38 -1.69
N GLU A 280 27.82 -21.98 -1.99
CA GLU A 280 28.71 -21.46 -3.02
C GLU A 280 28.02 -21.49 -4.40
N LYS A 281 28.16 -20.39 -5.16
CA LYS A 281 27.67 -20.26 -6.55
C LYS A 281 26.14 -20.38 -6.73
N GLN A 282 25.36 -20.38 -5.66
CA GLN A 282 23.89 -20.42 -5.72
C GLN A 282 23.28 -19.03 -5.60
N SER A 283 22.32 -18.72 -6.49
CA SER A 283 21.50 -17.52 -6.35
C SER A 283 20.40 -17.79 -5.33
N SER A 284 20.04 -16.80 -4.53
CA SER A 284 19.03 -16.97 -3.48
C SER A 284 17.95 -15.91 -3.59
N SER A 285 16.75 -16.23 -3.13
CA SER A 285 15.68 -15.26 -3.02
C SER A 285 15.79 -14.53 -1.67
N LEU A 286 15.75 -13.20 -1.72
CA LEU A 286 15.71 -12.34 -0.53
C LEU A 286 14.32 -11.73 -0.38
N LEU A 287 13.64 -12.01 0.74
CA LEU A 287 12.57 -11.17 1.23
C LEU A 287 13.18 -10.02 2.04
N TRP A 288 12.74 -8.80 1.79
CA TRP A 288 13.23 -7.62 2.51
C TRP A 288 12.10 -6.64 2.83
N GLY A 289 12.27 -5.91 3.94
CA GLY A 289 11.29 -4.95 4.44
C GLY A 289 11.55 -4.57 5.89
N ALA A 290 10.56 -4.00 6.56
CA ALA A 290 10.73 -3.42 7.90
C ALA A 290 11.18 -4.43 8.96
N TYR A 291 10.88 -5.72 8.78
CA TYR A 291 11.24 -6.77 9.73
C TYR A 291 12.74 -7.11 9.74
N ILE A 292 13.49 -6.79 8.68
CA ILE A 292 14.96 -6.83 8.64
C ILE A 292 15.57 -5.42 8.71
N GLY A 293 14.81 -4.43 9.22
CA GLY A 293 15.29 -3.06 9.38
C GLY A 293 15.27 -2.19 8.12
N VAL A 294 14.74 -2.67 6.99
CA VAL A 294 14.68 -1.90 5.73
C VAL A 294 13.36 -1.13 5.63
N SER A 295 13.44 0.15 5.34
CA SER A 295 12.26 1.01 5.33
C SER A 295 11.32 0.66 4.15
N PRO A 296 9.99 0.67 4.33
CA PRO A 296 9.00 0.42 3.26
C PRO A 296 9.04 1.44 2.11
N ARG A 297 9.20 0.98 0.87
CA ARG A 297 9.17 1.82 -0.35
C ARG A 297 8.29 1.20 -1.42
N VAL A 298 7.79 2.01 -2.34
CA VAL A 298 7.09 1.54 -3.54
C VAL A 298 8.04 0.70 -4.39
N SER A 299 7.60 -0.46 -4.85
CA SER A 299 8.38 -1.30 -5.76
C SER A 299 8.74 -0.55 -7.04
N ARG A 300 9.98 -0.74 -7.54
CA ARG A 300 10.42 -0.18 -8.83
C ARG A 300 9.64 -0.76 -10.01
N ALA A 301 8.86 -1.83 -9.80
CA ALA A 301 7.91 -2.33 -10.79
C ALA A 301 6.88 -1.29 -11.24
N ILE A 302 6.65 -0.23 -10.45
CA ILE A 302 5.70 0.83 -10.77
C ILE A 302 6.03 1.53 -12.10
N LEU A 303 7.31 1.54 -12.48
CA LEU A 303 7.78 2.16 -13.72
C LEU A 303 7.28 1.43 -14.97
N ALA A 304 6.88 0.17 -14.85
CA ALA A 304 6.34 -0.63 -15.95
C ALA A 304 4.81 -0.58 -16.03
N VAL A 305 4.14 0.09 -15.08
CA VAL A 305 2.68 0.15 -15.02
C VAL A 305 2.16 1.39 -15.73
N PRO A 306 1.13 1.27 -16.59
CA PRO A 306 0.50 2.43 -17.23
C PRO A 306 0.07 3.50 -16.21
N ALA A 307 0.40 4.77 -16.48
CA ALA A 307 0.10 5.89 -15.59
C ALA A 307 -1.41 6.02 -15.27
N ARG A 308 -2.30 5.58 -16.18
CA ARG A 308 -3.77 5.55 -15.95
C ARG A 308 -4.16 4.70 -14.73
N LEU A 309 -3.41 3.63 -14.45
CA LEU A 309 -3.66 2.73 -13.32
C LEU A 309 -3.06 3.25 -12.01
N LEU A 310 -2.21 4.28 -12.05
CA LEU A 310 -1.55 4.85 -10.87
C LEU A 310 -2.30 6.03 -10.26
N LYS A 311 -3.39 6.47 -10.90
CA LYS A 311 -4.26 7.55 -10.42
C LYS A 311 -5.06 7.13 -9.18
N SER A 312 -5.62 8.11 -8.47
CA SER A 312 -6.49 7.87 -7.30
C SER A 312 -7.83 7.21 -7.67
N SER A 313 -8.24 7.30 -8.93
CA SER A 313 -9.37 6.56 -9.52
C SER A 313 -8.87 5.95 -10.83
N PRO A 314 -8.19 4.79 -10.74
CA PRO A 314 -7.60 4.15 -11.90
C PRO A 314 -8.68 3.56 -12.82
N LEU A 315 -8.41 3.59 -14.11
CA LEU A 315 -9.27 2.99 -15.12
C LEU A 315 -8.44 2.08 -16.03
N THR A 316 -9.04 0.97 -16.45
CA THR A 316 -8.53 0.14 -17.55
C THR A 316 -8.56 0.93 -18.86
N GLU A 317 -7.90 0.43 -19.89
CA GLU A 317 -7.96 0.99 -21.24
C GLU A 317 -9.39 1.05 -21.79
N SER A 318 -10.21 0.06 -21.45
CA SER A 318 -11.64 0.00 -21.76
C SER A 318 -12.53 0.88 -20.86
N GLY A 319 -11.97 1.62 -19.91
CA GLY A 319 -12.72 2.54 -19.04
C GLY A 319 -13.41 1.89 -17.84
N HIS A 320 -13.10 0.63 -17.51
CA HIS A 320 -13.59 -0.03 -16.30
C HIS A 320 -12.75 0.33 -15.07
N ASP A 321 -13.27 0.09 -13.87
CA ASP A 321 -12.55 0.34 -12.62
C ASP A 321 -11.26 -0.50 -12.57
N GLY A 322 -10.11 0.18 -12.55
CA GLY A 322 -8.78 -0.42 -12.56
C GLY A 322 -8.17 -0.58 -11.16
N GLN A 323 -8.94 -0.38 -10.09
CA GLN A 323 -8.40 -0.40 -8.72
C GLN A 323 -7.73 -1.73 -8.38
N SER A 324 -8.43 -2.83 -8.63
CA SER A 324 -7.93 -4.17 -8.33
C SER A 324 -6.73 -4.56 -9.21
N VAL A 325 -6.73 -4.15 -10.49
CA VAL A 325 -5.60 -4.33 -11.42
C VAL A 325 -4.35 -3.61 -10.88
N CYS A 326 -4.50 -2.36 -10.42
CA CYS A 326 -3.41 -1.61 -9.80
C CYS A 326 -2.87 -2.27 -8.52
N LEU A 327 -3.75 -2.85 -7.68
CA LEU A 327 -3.33 -3.60 -6.49
C LEU A 327 -2.57 -4.88 -6.87
N ALA A 328 -3.08 -5.63 -7.84
CA ALA A 328 -2.45 -6.86 -8.33
C ALA A 328 -1.04 -6.58 -8.89
N HIS A 329 -0.87 -5.52 -9.69
CA HIS A 329 0.46 -5.10 -10.15
C HIS A 329 1.42 -4.76 -9.01
N GLY A 330 0.94 -4.11 -7.95
CA GLY A 330 1.76 -3.81 -6.78
C GLY A 330 2.24 -5.09 -6.08
N ILE A 331 1.33 -6.04 -5.86
CA ILE A 331 1.61 -7.33 -5.22
C ILE A 331 2.62 -8.14 -6.05
N LEU A 332 2.30 -8.38 -7.33
CA LEU A 332 3.15 -9.16 -8.23
C LEU A 332 4.49 -8.45 -8.50
N GLY A 333 4.46 -7.12 -8.61
CA GLY A 333 5.65 -6.29 -8.80
C GLY A 333 6.61 -6.30 -7.60
N ARG A 334 6.13 -6.62 -6.39
CA ARG A 334 6.97 -6.88 -5.22
C ARG A 334 7.39 -8.35 -5.11
N ASN A 335 6.66 -9.27 -5.72
CA ASN A 335 6.90 -10.71 -5.59
C ASN A 335 7.66 -11.29 -6.79
N LYS A 336 8.82 -10.70 -7.16
CA LYS A 336 9.53 -11.09 -8.40
C LYS A 336 10.36 -12.38 -8.28
N GLY A 337 10.81 -12.75 -7.08
CA GLY A 337 11.54 -14.00 -6.81
C GLY A 337 12.73 -14.28 -7.75
N LEU A 338 13.16 -15.54 -7.82
CA LEU A 338 14.28 -15.98 -8.67
C LEU A 338 13.87 -16.37 -10.09
N ALA A 339 12.70 -17.00 -10.25
CA ALA A 339 12.33 -17.62 -11.51
C ALA A 339 10.81 -17.63 -11.75
N PRO A 340 10.17 -16.48 -12.06
CA PRO A 340 8.74 -16.43 -12.38
C PRO A 340 8.40 -17.26 -13.63
N LYS A 341 9.37 -17.56 -14.49
CA LYS A 341 9.21 -18.45 -15.65
C LYS A 341 8.96 -19.92 -15.31
N THR A 342 9.28 -20.37 -14.09
CA THR A 342 9.04 -21.76 -13.65
C THR A 342 7.66 -21.90 -12.99
N PHE A 343 6.69 -21.13 -13.46
CA PHE A 343 5.34 -21.13 -12.91
C PHE A 343 4.60 -22.39 -13.35
N ILE A 344 4.12 -23.19 -12.39
CA ILE A 344 3.57 -24.54 -12.64
C ILE A 344 2.06 -24.65 -12.42
N LEU A 345 1.36 -23.55 -12.12
CA LEU A 345 -0.06 -23.63 -11.81
C LEU A 345 -0.90 -23.81 -13.07
N GLY A 346 -2.00 -24.55 -12.94
CA GLY A 346 -3.09 -24.62 -13.89
C GLY A 346 -4.40 -24.38 -13.16
N MET A 347 -5.32 -23.62 -13.74
CA MET A 347 -6.51 -23.16 -13.02
C MET A 347 -7.80 -23.67 -13.68
N ASP A 348 -8.60 -24.39 -12.89
CA ASP A 348 -10.02 -24.57 -13.16
C ASP A 348 -10.79 -23.38 -12.60
N ILE A 349 -10.96 -22.39 -13.47
CA ILE A 349 -11.55 -21.11 -13.12
C ILE A 349 -12.99 -21.27 -12.61
N LYS A 350 -13.75 -22.22 -13.16
CA LYS A 350 -15.15 -22.44 -12.77
C LYS A 350 -15.24 -22.92 -11.33
N THR A 351 -14.46 -23.96 -11.00
CA THR A 351 -14.42 -24.51 -9.64
C THR A 351 -13.89 -23.47 -8.65
N LEU A 352 -12.85 -22.70 -9.03
CA LEU A 352 -12.29 -21.65 -8.18
C LEU A 352 -13.32 -20.56 -7.86
N GLU A 353 -14.11 -20.14 -8.85
CA GLU A 353 -15.20 -19.19 -8.66
C GLU A 353 -16.27 -19.72 -7.69
N GLU A 354 -16.79 -20.93 -7.95
CA GLU A 354 -17.91 -21.52 -7.19
C GLU A 354 -17.54 -21.85 -5.74
N LYS A 355 -16.26 -22.17 -5.47
CA LYS A 355 -15.77 -22.56 -4.14
C LYS A 355 -15.19 -21.40 -3.33
N SER A 356 -15.00 -20.25 -3.96
CA SER A 356 -14.49 -19.05 -3.30
C SER A 356 -15.50 -18.50 -2.29
N VAL A 357 -14.99 -18.00 -1.15
CA VAL A 357 -15.82 -17.36 -0.13
C VAL A 357 -16.53 -16.12 -0.66
N GLN A 358 -15.95 -15.48 -1.67
CA GLN A 358 -16.48 -14.32 -2.35
C GLN A 358 -17.58 -14.69 -3.36
N TRP A 359 -18.05 -15.94 -3.42
CA TRP A 359 -19.19 -16.33 -4.25
C TRP A 359 -20.51 -15.66 -3.80
N PRO A 360 -21.34 -15.15 -4.72
CA PRO A 360 -21.14 -15.06 -6.17
C PRO A 360 -20.08 -14.02 -6.57
N ARG A 361 -19.31 -14.30 -7.63
CA ARG A 361 -18.19 -13.47 -8.14
C ARG A 361 -18.66 -12.51 -9.25
N PRO A 362 -19.13 -11.27 -8.94
CA PRO A 362 -19.65 -10.36 -9.97
C PRO A 362 -18.56 -9.88 -10.94
N SER A 363 -17.31 -9.76 -10.48
CA SER A 363 -16.22 -9.23 -11.32
C SER A 363 -15.82 -10.16 -12.46
N LYS A 364 -16.32 -11.39 -12.53
CA LYS A 364 -16.04 -12.33 -13.64
C LYS A 364 -16.32 -11.75 -15.03
N VAL A 365 -17.27 -10.83 -15.13
CA VAL A 365 -17.59 -10.12 -16.39
C VAL A 365 -16.46 -9.20 -16.86
N LEU A 366 -15.55 -8.84 -15.95
CA LEU A 366 -14.38 -8.00 -16.23
C LEU A 366 -13.16 -8.81 -16.68
N ARG A 367 -13.25 -10.14 -16.74
CA ARG A 367 -12.10 -11.03 -16.97
C ARG A 367 -11.36 -10.72 -18.26
N SER A 368 -12.05 -10.52 -19.38
CA SER A 368 -11.40 -10.20 -20.66
C SER A 368 -10.61 -8.90 -20.55
N TYR A 369 -11.22 -7.84 -20.01
CA TYR A 369 -10.58 -6.54 -19.86
C TYR A 369 -9.38 -6.57 -18.91
N PHE A 370 -9.47 -7.30 -17.81
CA PHE A 370 -8.33 -7.45 -16.89
C PHE A 370 -7.25 -8.33 -17.49
N LYS A 371 -7.62 -9.35 -18.27
CA LYS A 371 -6.66 -10.20 -18.98
C LYS A 371 -5.86 -9.39 -19.99
N ASP A 372 -6.49 -8.50 -20.74
CA ASP A 372 -5.78 -7.64 -21.70
C ASP A 372 -4.71 -6.78 -21.01
N GLU A 373 -5.05 -6.18 -19.87
CA GLU A 373 -4.09 -5.42 -19.03
C GLU A 373 -2.94 -6.33 -18.52
N MET A 374 -3.25 -7.56 -18.09
CA MET A 374 -2.24 -8.50 -17.61
C MET A 374 -1.36 -9.05 -18.73
N VAL A 375 -1.89 -9.26 -19.94
CA VAL A 375 -1.12 -9.64 -21.12
C VAL A 375 -0.15 -8.52 -21.49
N ALA A 376 -0.59 -7.26 -21.46
CA ALA A 376 0.29 -6.13 -21.76
C ALA A 376 1.49 -6.05 -20.79
N ALA A 377 1.28 -6.35 -19.51
CA ALA A 377 2.33 -6.29 -18.49
C ALA A 377 3.18 -7.57 -18.35
N TYR A 378 2.58 -8.74 -18.54
CA TYR A 378 3.17 -10.04 -18.21
C TYR A 378 3.15 -11.05 -19.36
N GLY A 379 2.75 -10.66 -20.58
CA GLY A 379 2.62 -11.55 -21.73
C GLY A 379 3.92 -12.20 -22.22
N THR A 380 5.08 -11.73 -21.74
CA THR A 380 6.37 -12.40 -21.98
C THR A 380 6.60 -13.60 -21.04
N LEU A 381 5.75 -13.79 -20.04
CA LEU A 381 5.72 -14.95 -19.16
C LEU A 381 4.73 -16.00 -19.70
N LEU A 382 4.62 -17.14 -19.01
CA LEU A 382 3.70 -18.21 -19.40
C LEU A 382 2.23 -17.74 -19.29
N ASN A 383 1.36 -18.22 -20.18
CA ASN A 383 -0.08 -17.90 -20.17
C ASN A 383 -0.73 -18.15 -18.79
N ASN A 384 -0.32 -19.24 -18.12
CA ASN A 384 -0.83 -19.55 -16.79
C ASN A 384 -0.49 -18.48 -15.75
N TYR A 385 0.64 -17.80 -15.90
CA TYR A 385 1.00 -16.67 -15.04
C TYR A 385 0.07 -15.48 -15.30
N VAL A 386 -0.22 -15.18 -16.57
CA VAL A 386 -1.17 -14.13 -16.96
C VAL A 386 -2.57 -14.45 -16.42
N ASP A 387 -3.01 -15.70 -16.53
CA ASP A 387 -4.29 -16.13 -16.00
C ASP A 387 -4.32 -15.97 -14.47
N ALA A 388 -3.27 -16.39 -13.75
CA ALA A 388 -3.18 -16.23 -12.30
C ALA A 388 -3.14 -14.76 -11.86
N ALA A 389 -2.43 -13.91 -12.60
CA ALA A 389 -2.41 -12.46 -12.37
C ALA A 389 -3.80 -11.83 -12.61
N THR A 390 -4.50 -12.28 -13.65
CA THR A 390 -5.87 -11.87 -13.95
C THR A 390 -6.81 -12.28 -12.82
N GLU A 391 -6.72 -13.52 -12.36
CA GLU A 391 -7.59 -14.02 -11.30
C GLU A 391 -7.28 -13.38 -9.94
N LEU A 392 -6.02 -13.05 -9.65
CA LEU A 392 -5.68 -12.23 -8.49
C LEU A 392 -6.40 -10.87 -8.55
N ALA A 393 -6.39 -10.18 -9.70
CA ALA A 393 -7.09 -8.91 -9.85
C ALA A 393 -8.62 -9.06 -9.73
N LEU A 394 -9.19 -10.15 -10.24
CA LEU A 394 -10.62 -10.44 -10.08
C LEU A 394 -10.99 -10.74 -8.62
N LEU A 395 -10.19 -11.54 -7.91
CA LEU A 395 -10.37 -11.82 -6.48
C LEU A 395 -10.29 -10.53 -5.64
N LEU A 396 -9.35 -9.64 -5.97
CA LEU A 396 -9.23 -8.34 -5.31
C LEU A 396 -10.42 -7.42 -5.63
N ALA A 397 -11.00 -7.49 -6.83
CA ALA A 397 -12.19 -6.72 -7.19
C ALA A 397 -13.43 -7.17 -6.41
N ASP A 398 -13.57 -8.48 -6.19
CA ASP A 398 -14.66 -9.07 -5.41
C ASP A 398 -14.43 -8.98 -3.89
N SER A 399 -13.24 -8.57 -3.45
CA SER A 399 -12.87 -8.49 -2.04
C SER A 399 -13.12 -7.11 -1.44
N GLY A 400 -13.79 -7.06 -0.29
CA GLY A 400 -13.95 -5.82 0.47
C GLY A 400 -12.62 -5.24 0.95
N HIS A 401 -12.49 -3.91 1.00
CA HIS A 401 -11.21 -3.27 1.34
C HIS A 401 -10.61 -3.70 2.68
N ALA A 402 -11.43 -3.96 3.70
CA ALA A 402 -10.97 -4.42 5.01
C ALA A 402 -10.38 -5.84 4.98
N LEU A 403 -10.90 -6.70 4.10
CA LEU A 403 -10.40 -8.06 3.89
C LEU A 403 -9.02 -7.99 3.21
N ILE A 404 -8.89 -7.19 2.15
CA ILE A 404 -7.61 -6.96 1.47
C ILE A 404 -6.57 -6.39 2.45
N ALA A 405 -6.96 -5.42 3.28
CA ALA A 405 -6.07 -4.83 4.28
C ALA A 405 -5.59 -5.89 5.30
N GLY A 406 -6.49 -6.74 5.79
CA GLY A 406 -6.16 -7.83 6.71
C GLY A 406 -5.25 -8.89 6.08
N TRP A 407 -5.51 -9.24 4.83
CA TRP A 407 -4.73 -10.20 4.04
C TRP A 407 -3.29 -9.72 3.81
N LEU A 408 -3.12 -8.46 3.34
CA LEU A 408 -1.81 -7.83 3.14
C LEU A 408 -1.07 -7.60 4.47
N ALA A 409 -1.77 -7.21 5.54
CA ALA A 409 -1.15 -7.03 6.86
C ALA A 409 -0.61 -8.36 7.42
N ALA A 410 -1.24 -9.48 7.06
CA ALA A 410 -0.80 -10.82 7.40
C ALA A 410 0.25 -11.40 6.43
N ARG A 411 0.68 -10.64 5.41
CA ARG A 411 1.71 -11.03 4.42
C ARG A 411 1.36 -12.30 3.63
N MET A 412 0.08 -12.56 3.41
CA MET A 412 -0.39 -13.73 2.68
C MET A 412 -0.12 -13.66 1.17
N GLU A 413 0.32 -12.51 0.67
CA GLU A 413 0.72 -12.35 -0.73
C GLU A 413 2.12 -12.88 -1.07
N HIS A 414 2.87 -13.34 -0.06
CA HIS A 414 4.23 -13.84 -0.19
C HIS A 414 4.36 -15.27 0.35
N GLN A 415 5.35 -16.00 -0.16
CA GLN A 415 5.80 -17.25 0.45
C GLN A 415 6.21 -17.00 1.91
N ASP A 416 5.76 -17.87 2.82
CA ASP A 416 6.12 -17.80 4.23
C ASP A 416 7.62 -18.06 4.41
N LEU A 417 8.37 -17.02 4.80
CA LEU A 417 9.81 -17.12 5.04
C LEU A 417 10.11 -18.07 6.22
N ALA A 418 9.32 -17.98 7.29
CA ALA A 418 9.53 -18.77 8.49
C ALA A 418 9.31 -20.25 8.21
N LEU A 419 8.23 -20.57 7.48
CA LEU A 419 7.97 -21.95 7.02
C LEU A 419 9.12 -22.46 6.15
N ASN A 420 9.59 -21.66 5.18
CA ASN A 420 10.65 -22.10 4.27
C ASN A 420 11.96 -22.38 5.02
N ASN A 421 12.31 -21.52 5.97
CA ASN A 421 13.50 -21.72 6.81
C ASN A 421 13.34 -22.91 7.77
N GLN A 422 12.13 -23.13 8.28
CA GLN A 422 11.82 -24.27 9.14
C GLN A 422 11.97 -25.59 8.38
N VAL A 423 11.34 -25.74 7.21
CA VAL A 423 11.46 -26.99 6.43
C VAL A 423 12.89 -27.21 5.93
N ALA A 424 13.63 -26.14 5.61
CA ALA A 424 15.06 -26.25 5.30
C ALA A 424 15.87 -26.80 6.50
N ARG A 425 15.56 -26.40 7.74
CA ARG A 425 16.19 -26.95 8.96
C ARG A 425 15.80 -28.42 9.20
N LEU A 426 14.60 -28.81 8.81
CA LEU A 426 14.12 -30.20 8.87
C LEU A 426 14.72 -31.10 7.77
N GLY A 427 15.59 -30.56 6.91
CA GLY A 427 16.29 -31.33 5.88
C GLY A 427 15.59 -31.37 4.53
N ALA A 428 14.71 -30.41 4.23
CA ALA A 428 14.16 -30.26 2.89
C ALA A 428 15.25 -30.10 1.83
N SER A 429 15.10 -30.81 0.71
CA SER A 429 16.01 -30.71 -0.42
C SER A 429 15.81 -29.39 -1.16
N ASP A 430 16.78 -28.98 -1.99
CA ASP A 430 16.62 -27.76 -2.81
C ASP A 430 15.44 -27.87 -3.77
N ASP A 431 15.16 -29.07 -4.28
CA ASP A 431 14.02 -29.33 -5.14
C ASP A 431 12.69 -29.13 -4.39
N ASP A 432 12.64 -29.51 -3.10
CA ASP A 432 11.47 -29.27 -2.25
C ASP A 432 11.25 -27.78 -1.99
N LEU A 433 12.33 -27.05 -1.67
CA LEU A 433 12.29 -25.59 -1.45
C LEU A 433 11.88 -24.84 -2.72
N GLN A 434 12.42 -25.27 -3.87
CA GLN A 434 12.06 -24.73 -5.18
C GLN A 434 10.60 -25.02 -5.51
N LEU A 435 10.10 -26.21 -5.17
CA LEU A 435 8.68 -26.56 -5.35
C LEU A 435 7.77 -25.71 -4.45
N LEU A 436 8.12 -25.52 -3.18
CA LEU A 436 7.41 -24.62 -2.26
C LEU A 436 7.36 -23.18 -2.80
N TYR A 437 8.47 -22.72 -3.38
CA TYR A 437 8.51 -21.43 -4.06
C TYR A 437 7.49 -21.36 -5.21
N GLN A 438 7.49 -22.34 -6.10
CA GLN A 438 6.60 -22.37 -7.25
C GLN A 438 5.12 -22.42 -6.83
N LEU A 439 4.82 -23.16 -5.77
CA LEU A 439 3.47 -23.31 -5.21
C LEU A 439 3.01 -22.11 -4.37
N SER A 440 3.90 -21.18 -4.02
CA SER A 440 3.52 -19.99 -3.23
C SER A 440 2.47 -19.11 -3.92
N TYR A 441 2.43 -19.10 -5.25
CA TYR A 441 1.38 -18.39 -6.00
C TYR A 441 0.01 -19.09 -5.89
N ALA A 442 -0.02 -20.42 -5.79
CA ALA A 442 -1.26 -21.16 -5.56
C ALA A 442 -1.76 -20.88 -4.14
N ALA A 443 -0.86 -20.93 -3.15
CA ALA A 443 -1.18 -20.55 -1.79
C ALA A 443 -1.70 -19.10 -1.68
N MET A 444 -1.13 -18.17 -2.45
CA MET A 444 -1.62 -16.79 -2.54
C MET A 444 -3.07 -16.72 -3.06
N LEU A 445 -3.40 -17.38 -4.17
CA LEU A 445 -4.75 -17.37 -4.73
C LEU A 445 -5.76 -18.08 -3.82
N VAL A 446 -5.38 -19.24 -3.27
CA VAL A 446 -6.24 -20.01 -2.36
C VAL A 446 -6.46 -19.26 -1.05
N SER A 447 -5.40 -18.67 -0.47
CA SER A 447 -5.53 -17.89 0.77
C SER A 447 -6.51 -16.74 0.60
N LEU A 448 -6.41 -15.98 -0.49
CA LEU A 448 -7.34 -14.88 -0.76
C LEU A 448 -8.77 -15.37 -1.01
N SER A 449 -8.92 -16.47 -1.75
CA SER A 449 -10.22 -17.10 -2.04
C SER A 449 -10.91 -17.69 -0.79
N ALA A 450 -10.13 -18.09 0.21
CA ALA A 450 -10.60 -18.59 1.49
C ALA A 450 -10.66 -17.50 2.59
N HIS A 451 -10.10 -16.31 2.35
CA HIS A 451 -9.90 -15.33 3.41
C HIS A 451 -11.23 -14.75 3.91
N ARG A 452 -11.38 -14.67 5.23
CA ARG A 452 -12.52 -14.01 5.89
C ARG A 452 -12.02 -13.01 6.91
N LYS A 453 -12.83 -11.99 7.18
CA LYS A 453 -12.51 -11.01 8.23
C LYS A 453 -12.30 -11.73 9.56
N GLY A 454 -11.11 -11.57 10.14
CA GLY A 454 -10.72 -12.19 11.42
C GLY A 454 -10.15 -13.61 11.31
N ARG A 455 -10.17 -14.25 10.14
CA ARG A 455 -9.65 -15.61 9.94
C ARG A 455 -8.57 -15.62 8.88
N LYS A 456 -7.37 -16.04 9.26
CA LYS A 456 -6.19 -16.03 8.41
C LYS A 456 -5.89 -17.46 7.98
N HIS A 457 -5.79 -17.69 6.68
CA HIS A 457 -5.49 -19.01 6.13
C HIS A 457 -4.28 -18.90 5.23
N ARG A 458 -3.25 -19.68 5.58
CA ARG A 458 -1.98 -19.76 4.87
C ARG A 458 -1.78 -21.22 4.44
N PRO A 459 -2.33 -21.63 3.28
CA PRO A 459 -2.47 -23.05 2.94
C PRO A 459 -1.21 -23.62 2.26
N GLU A 460 -0.02 -23.07 2.51
CA GLU A 460 1.22 -23.44 1.84
C GLU A 460 1.52 -24.95 1.95
N MET A 461 1.39 -25.54 3.15
CA MET A 461 1.68 -26.97 3.35
C MET A 461 0.62 -27.87 2.73
N LYS A 462 -0.66 -27.52 2.85
CA LYS A 462 -1.73 -28.26 2.17
C LYS A 462 -1.59 -28.23 0.64
N VAL A 463 -1.22 -27.08 0.07
CA VAL A 463 -0.97 -26.97 -1.37
C VAL A 463 0.21 -27.85 -1.78
N PHE A 464 1.29 -27.87 -0.99
CA PHE A 464 2.45 -28.74 -1.24
C PHE A 464 2.05 -30.22 -1.26
N ILE A 465 1.37 -30.71 -0.22
CA ILE A 465 0.96 -32.11 -0.11
C ILE A 465 0.00 -32.47 -1.26
N ALA A 466 -0.99 -31.63 -1.54
CA ALA A 466 -1.94 -31.88 -2.63
C ALA A 466 -1.25 -31.97 -4.00
N TYR A 467 -0.25 -31.10 -4.25
CA TYR A 467 0.55 -31.17 -5.47
C TYR A 467 1.36 -32.48 -5.52
N TRP A 468 2.04 -32.83 -4.43
CA TRP A 468 2.87 -34.03 -4.36
C TRP A 468 2.05 -35.29 -4.60
N THR A 469 0.94 -35.47 -3.89
CA THR A 469 0.06 -36.63 -4.05
C THR A 469 -0.51 -36.73 -5.47
N LYS A 470 -0.76 -35.60 -6.13
CA LYS A 470 -1.36 -35.57 -7.48
C LYS A 470 -0.34 -35.83 -8.59
N TYR A 471 0.85 -35.25 -8.51
CA TYR A 471 1.83 -35.23 -9.61
C TYR A 471 3.09 -36.06 -9.35
N ARG A 472 3.31 -36.46 -8.09
CA ARG A 472 4.39 -37.37 -7.66
C ARG A 472 3.81 -38.58 -6.93
N SER A 473 2.67 -39.09 -7.38
CA SER A 473 1.94 -40.20 -6.73
C SER A 473 2.73 -41.51 -6.60
N GLY A 474 3.85 -41.65 -7.31
CA GLY A 474 4.78 -42.78 -7.19
C GLY A 474 5.92 -42.57 -6.19
N ASP A 475 6.14 -41.34 -5.72
CA ASP A 475 7.21 -41.00 -4.79
C ASP A 475 6.64 -40.83 -3.37
N PRO A 476 7.29 -41.39 -2.34
CA PRO A 476 6.90 -41.11 -0.96
C PRO A 476 7.02 -39.60 -0.68
N LEU A 477 6.17 -39.09 0.21
CA LEU A 477 6.32 -37.73 0.71
C LEU A 477 7.72 -37.56 1.33
N PRO A 478 8.35 -36.39 1.20
CA PRO A 478 9.63 -36.13 1.84
C PRO A 478 9.56 -36.36 3.36
N ALA A 479 10.62 -36.92 3.95
CA ALA A 479 10.63 -37.29 5.37
C ALA A 479 10.33 -36.10 6.31
N TRP A 480 10.74 -34.90 5.94
CA TRP A 480 10.49 -33.68 6.72
C TRP A 480 9.01 -33.31 6.81
N VAL A 481 8.14 -33.80 5.91
CA VAL A 481 6.69 -33.56 5.96
C VAL A 481 6.03 -34.27 7.14
N ALA A 482 6.62 -35.38 7.60
CA ALA A 482 6.14 -36.16 8.74
C ALA A 482 6.68 -35.64 10.09
N SER A 483 7.32 -34.46 10.12
CA SER A 483 7.80 -33.89 11.38
C SER A 483 6.63 -33.29 12.19
N GLU A 484 6.78 -33.28 13.52
CA GLU A 484 5.79 -32.72 14.44
C GLU A 484 5.48 -31.24 14.12
N GLU A 485 6.50 -30.48 13.71
CA GLU A 485 6.34 -29.08 13.37
C GLU A 485 5.48 -28.85 12.12
N VAL A 486 5.60 -29.73 11.12
CA VAL A 486 4.78 -29.66 9.91
C VAL A 486 3.35 -30.12 10.22
N GLU A 487 3.18 -31.12 11.07
CA GLU A 487 1.86 -31.55 11.55
C GLU A 487 1.13 -30.45 12.33
N GLU A 488 1.84 -29.72 13.21
CA GLU A 488 1.30 -28.55 13.89
C GLU A 488 0.84 -27.51 12.88
N ARG A 489 1.70 -27.19 11.89
CA ARG A 489 1.37 -26.24 10.86
C ARG A 489 0.12 -26.66 10.07
N LEU A 490 0.01 -27.92 9.68
CA LEU A 490 -1.17 -28.43 8.98
C LEU A 490 -2.44 -28.28 9.84
N ARG A 491 -2.34 -28.51 11.14
CA ARG A 491 -3.45 -28.32 12.08
C ARG A 491 -3.87 -26.85 12.17
N GLU A 492 -2.92 -25.92 12.19
CA GLU A 492 -3.20 -24.49 12.10
C GLU A 492 -3.91 -24.14 10.78
N GLU A 493 -3.46 -24.71 9.66
CA GLU A 493 -4.06 -24.50 8.33
C GLU A 493 -5.50 -25.05 8.24
N GLU A 494 -5.81 -26.11 8.98
CA GLU A 494 -7.15 -26.72 9.09
C GLU A 494 -8.06 -26.05 10.12
N SER A 495 -7.46 -25.32 11.05
CA SER A 495 -8.23 -24.64 12.09
C SER A 495 -9.12 -23.56 11.46
N ASP A 496 -10.34 -23.45 11.99
CA ASP A 496 -11.24 -22.32 11.73
C ASP A 496 -11.77 -22.15 10.28
N LEU A 497 -11.72 -23.20 9.45
CA LEU A 497 -12.16 -23.18 8.04
C LEU A 497 -13.62 -22.73 7.82
N GLY A 498 -14.49 -22.78 8.82
CA GLY A 498 -15.82 -22.14 8.75
C GLY A 498 -16.70 -22.60 7.59
N GLY A 499 -16.60 -23.87 7.19
CA GLY A 499 -17.33 -24.47 6.07
C GLY A 499 -16.72 -24.23 4.69
N ILE A 500 -15.53 -23.67 4.60
CA ILE A 500 -14.80 -23.50 3.33
C ILE A 500 -14.23 -24.85 2.90
N ASP A 501 -14.52 -25.23 1.66
CA ASP A 501 -13.94 -26.41 1.02
C ASP A 501 -12.54 -26.07 0.48
N LEU A 502 -11.58 -25.98 1.40
CA LEU A 502 -10.20 -25.61 1.08
C LEU A 502 -9.58 -26.59 0.08
N ASN A 503 -9.90 -27.88 0.19
CA ASN A 503 -9.39 -28.90 -0.71
C ASN A 503 -9.88 -28.69 -2.15
N ALA A 504 -11.15 -28.30 -2.34
CA ALA A 504 -11.65 -27.97 -3.68
C ALA A 504 -10.99 -26.71 -4.27
N LEU A 505 -10.72 -25.68 -3.44
CA LEU A 505 -9.97 -24.50 -3.88
C LEU A 505 -8.54 -24.88 -4.32
N ILE A 506 -7.86 -25.72 -3.54
CA ILE A 506 -6.52 -26.21 -3.88
C ILE A 506 -6.55 -27.03 -5.17
N ALA A 507 -7.52 -27.94 -5.31
CA ALA A 507 -7.68 -28.74 -6.52
C ALA A 507 -7.91 -27.86 -7.77
N ALA A 508 -8.64 -26.75 -7.61
CA ALA A 508 -8.91 -25.79 -8.67
C ALA A 508 -7.65 -25.05 -9.15
N VAL A 509 -6.73 -24.66 -8.26
CA VAL A 509 -5.47 -23.96 -8.65
C VAL A 509 -4.33 -24.90 -9.02
N LEU A 510 -4.49 -26.20 -8.79
CA LEU A 510 -3.58 -27.25 -9.22
C LEU A 510 -4.17 -28.07 -10.38
N PHE A 511 -5.08 -27.50 -11.16
CA PHE A 511 -5.70 -28.16 -12.28
C PHE A 511 -4.65 -28.54 -13.35
N LYS A 512 -4.94 -29.61 -14.11
CA LYS A 512 -3.96 -30.17 -15.04
C LYS A 512 -3.62 -29.13 -16.10
N ILE A 513 -2.32 -28.83 -16.24
CA ILE A 513 -1.83 -28.23 -17.47
C ILE A 513 -1.92 -29.36 -18.49
N GLU A 514 -2.87 -29.28 -19.43
CA GLU A 514 -2.75 -30.07 -20.64
C GLU A 514 -1.47 -29.58 -21.31
N THR A 515 -0.37 -30.29 -21.06
CA THR A 515 0.84 -30.12 -21.85
C THR A 515 0.41 -30.43 -23.25
N SER A 516 0.28 -29.39 -24.07
CA SER A 516 0.15 -29.50 -25.52
C SER A 516 1.37 -30.27 -25.96
N SER A 517 1.19 -31.58 -26.09
CA SER A 517 2.14 -32.48 -26.69
C SER A 517 2.45 -31.90 -28.07
N THR A 518 3.71 -31.60 -28.31
CA THR A 518 4.34 -31.79 -29.63
C THR A 518 3.43 -31.40 -30.79
N ALA A 519 3.18 -30.11 -30.97
CA ALA A 519 2.85 -29.60 -32.29
C ALA A 519 4.13 -29.77 -33.12
N GLU A 520 4.23 -30.92 -33.80
CA GLU A 520 5.17 -31.14 -34.89
C GLU A 520 5.12 -29.92 -35.81
N ASN A 521 6.21 -29.17 -35.83
CA ASN A 521 6.54 -28.28 -36.92
C ASN A 521 6.78 -29.14 -38.18
N THR A 522 5.70 -29.61 -38.81
CA THR A 522 5.70 -29.94 -40.23
C THR A 522 5.66 -28.63 -41.00
N ALA A 523 6.81 -27.95 -41.04
CA ALA A 523 7.07 -26.90 -42.00
C ALA A 523 7.01 -27.53 -43.39
N THR A 524 5.89 -27.28 -44.10
CA THR A 524 5.82 -27.49 -45.54
C THR A 524 6.69 -26.44 -46.21
N PRO A 525 7.66 -26.82 -47.07
CA PRO A 525 8.45 -25.84 -47.81
C PRO A 525 7.57 -25.23 -48.90
N VAL A 526 7.24 -23.95 -48.76
CA VAL A 526 6.65 -23.17 -49.85
C VAL A 526 7.71 -23.03 -50.93
N THR A 527 7.48 -23.70 -52.05
CA THR A 527 8.18 -23.46 -53.31
C THR A 527 7.34 -22.51 -54.16
N LYS A 528 8.03 -21.48 -54.66
CA LYS A 528 7.63 -20.40 -55.59
C LYS A 528 7.00 -19.16 -54.98
#